data_AF-E4TNL0-F1
#
_entry.id   AF-E4TNL0-F1
#
_cell.length_a   1.000
_cell.length_b   1.000
_cell.length_c   1.000
_cell.angle_alpha   90.00
_cell.angle_beta   90.00
_cell.angle_gamma   90.00
#
_symmetry.space_group_name_H-M   'P 1'
#
loop_
_entity.id
_entity.type
_entity.pdbx_description
1 polymer ?
#
loop_
_entity_poly.entity_id
_entity_poly.type
_entity_poly.pdbx_seq_one_letter_code
_entity_poly.pdbx_strand_id
1 'polypeptide(L)'
;MDKDLKEIWKLESSKERIEEEAVDKLLQQSSTNMLDRIIKTIRKEHKFNFVLYPIILASLLFYELFLAAGLCLVIFISTVYYYNKLLSQLSVNFITLSTYEYLKHSYRILEKFMNHYKISGVILTTAGFAFGLQFSGGWESLSNKFSQATSKEILIAITLITVGLVISIGIFLKLIDLMYTKKMKSLKTLISDLEESL
;
A
#
# COMPACT_ATOMS: atom_id res chain seq x y z
N MET A 1 5.53 -11.20 -19.36
CA MET A 1 4.06 -11.32 -19.50
C MET A 1 3.70 -11.91 -20.86
N ASP A 2 4.45 -11.61 -21.94
CA ASP A 2 4.17 -12.16 -23.28
C ASP A 2 4.63 -13.61 -23.53
N LYS A 3 5.49 -14.18 -22.66
CA LYS A 3 5.95 -15.57 -22.80
C LYS A 3 4.87 -16.59 -22.43
N ASP A 4 4.04 -16.29 -21.42
CA ASP A 4 2.99 -17.20 -20.93
C ASP A 4 1.81 -17.31 -21.92
N LEU A 5 1.45 -16.20 -22.60
CA LEU A 5 0.39 -16.20 -23.63
C LEU A 5 0.75 -16.98 -24.90
N LYS A 6 2.05 -17.04 -25.23
CA LYS A 6 2.55 -17.80 -26.39
C LYS A 6 2.54 -19.32 -26.15
N GLU A 7 2.63 -19.75 -24.90
CA GLU A 7 2.50 -21.17 -24.54
C GLU A 7 1.03 -21.62 -24.56
N ILE A 8 0.11 -20.74 -24.15
CA ILE A 8 -1.35 -20.97 -24.23
C ILE A 8 -1.80 -21.16 -25.69
N TRP A 9 -1.31 -20.36 -26.62
CA TRP A 9 -1.66 -20.47 -28.05
C TRP A 9 -1.08 -21.71 -28.74
N LYS A 10 0.04 -22.26 -28.24
CA LYS A 10 0.60 -23.50 -28.81
C LYS A 10 -0.21 -24.73 -28.41
N LEU A 11 -0.83 -24.72 -27.24
CA LEU A 11 -1.68 -25.81 -26.75
C LEU A 11 -3.03 -25.89 -27.47
N GLU A 12 -3.53 -24.78 -28.02
CA GLU A 12 -4.79 -24.71 -28.77
C GLU A 12 -4.70 -25.39 -30.18
N SER A 13 -3.48 -25.61 -30.68
CA SER A 13 -3.24 -26.26 -31.97
C SER A 13 -3.31 -27.80 -31.94
N SER A 14 -3.28 -28.41 -30.74
CA SER A 14 -3.56 -29.84 -30.57
C SER A 14 -5.03 -30.01 -30.18
N LYS A 15 -5.85 -30.46 -31.14
CA LYS A 15 -7.26 -30.85 -30.98
C LYS A 15 -7.43 -32.08 -30.08
N GLU A 16 -6.96 -32.03 -28.85
CA GLU A 16 -7.39 -32.95 -27.80
C GLU A 16 -8.24 -32.17 -26.82
N ARG A 17 -9.44 -32.71 -26.54
CA ARG A 17 -10.40 -32.20 -25.58
C ARG A 17 -9.64 -31.70 -24.35
N ILE A 18 -9.59 -30.39 -24.18
CA ILE A 18 -9.27 -29.81 -22.90
C ILE A 18 -10.43 -30.24 -22.00
N GLU A 19 -10.22 -31.27 -21.19
CA GLU A 19 -11.15 -31.62 -20.12
C GLU A 19 -11.39 -30.35 -19.31
N GLU A 20 -12.65 -29.98 -19.05
CA GLU A 20 -13.01 -28.82 -18.22
C GLU A 20 -12.23 -28.79 -16.90
N GLU A 21 -11.87 -29.97 -16.38
CA GLU A 21 -10.99 -30.13 -15.21
C GLU A 21 -9.58 -29.53 -15.36
N ALA A 22 -8.99 -29.55 -16.56
CA ALA A 22 -7.68 -28.96 -16.83
C ALA A 22 -7.76 -27.43 -16.90
N VAL A 23 -8.85 -26.88 -17.42
CA VAL A 23 -9.12 -25.44 -17.42
C VAL A 23 -9.36 -24.96 -15.99
N ASP A 24 -10.15 -25.68 -15.20
CA ASP A 24 -10.41 -25.35 -13.79
C ASP A 24 -9.13 -25.43 -12.94
N LYS A 25 -8.28 -26.43 -13.16
CA LYS A 25 -6.97 -26.53 -12.49
C LYS A 25 -6.03 -25.38 -12.88
N LEU A 26 -6.04 -24.94 -14.15
CA LEU A 26 -5.24 -23.80 -14.62
C LEU A 26 -5.77 -22.45 -14.11
N LEU A 27 -7.09 -22.26 -14.06
CA LEU A 27 -7.74 -21.07 -13.49
C LEU A 27 -7.51 -20.99 -11.97
N GLN A 28 -7.59 -22.13 -11.27
CA GLN A 28 -7.22 -22.22 -9.86
C GLN A 28 -5.74 -21.90 -9.64
N GLN A 29 -4.82 -22.41 -10.46
CA GLN A 29 -3.38 -22.09 -10.36
C GLN A 29 -3.06 -20.63 -10.69
N SER A 30 -3.73 -20.02 -11.66
CA SER A 30 -3.54 -18.61 -12.03
C SER A 30 -4.02 -17.65 -10.94
N SER A 31 -5.23 -17.88 -10.42
CA SER A 31 -5.84 -17.05 -9.37
C SER A 31 -5.10 -17.18 -8.03
N THR A 32 -4.70 -18.39 -7.63
CA THR A 32 -3.81 -18.63 -6.48
C THR A 32 -2.47 -17.93 -6.66
N ASN A 33 -1.86 -18.00 -7.84
CA ASN A 33 -0.58 -17.34 -8.11
C ASN A 33 -0.64 -15.81 -8.01
N MET A 34 -1.72 -15.17 -8.45
CA MET A 34 -1.87 -13.72 -8.32
C MET A 34 -2.02 -13.30 -6.85
N LEU A 35 -2.83 -14.02 -6.10
CA LEU A 35 -3.08 -13.78 -4.69
C LEU A 35 -1.81 -14.01 -3.85
N ASP A 36 -1.09 -15.09 -4.13
CA ASP A 36 0.20 -15.37 -3.52
C ASP A 36 1.23 -14.27 -3.79
N ARG A 37 1.25 -13.71 -5.02
CA ARG A 37 2.12 -12.57 -5.34
C ARG A 37 1.74 -11.35 -4.51
N ILE A 38 0.45 -11.07 -4.34
CA ILE A 38 -0.04 -9.95 -3.52
C ILE A 38 0.34 -10.16 -2.05
N ILE A 39 0.08 -11.34 -1.48
CA ILE A 39 0.46 -11.69 -0.10
C ILE A 39 1.96 -11.59 0.09
N LYS A 40 2.76 -12.08 -0.87
CA LYS A 40 4.23 -11.97 -0.84
C LYS A 40 4.68 -10.51 -0.89
N THR A 41 4.06 -9.65 -1.70
CA THR A 41 4.36 -8.21 -1.71
C THR A 41 4.06 -7.59 -0.34
N ILE A 42 2.87 -7.85 0.22
CA ILE A 42 2.45 -7.34 1.52
C ILE A 42 3.41 -7.79 2.64
N ARG A 43 3.81 -9.06 2.64
CA ARG A 43 4.79 -9.58 3.61
C ARG A 43 6.16 -8.93 3.45
N LYS A 44 6.62 -8.68 2.23
CA LYS A 44 7.89 -7.97 1.98
C LYS A 44 7.83 -6.54 2.50
N GLU A 45 6.76 -5.82 2.24
CA GLU A 45 6.56 -4.46 2.76
C GLU A 45 6.50 -4.43 4.29
N HIS A 46 5.80 -5.40 4.90
CA HIS A 46 5.76 -5.51 6.35
C HIS A 46 7.14 -5.76 6.96
N LYS A 47 7.94 -6.66 6.38
CA LYS A 47 9.33 -6.89 6.78
C LYS A 47 10.18 -5.62 6.63
N PHE A 48 10.00 -4.89 5.53
CA PHE A 48 10.70 -3.64 5.29
C PHE A 48 10.35 -2.61 6.37
N ASN A 49 9.05 -2.42 6.67
CA ASN A 49 8.59 -1.54 7.75
C ASN A 49 9.16 -1.98 9.10
N PHE A 50 9.20 -3.27 9.39
CA PHE A 50 9.76 -3.81 10.64
C PHE A 50 11.24 -3.46 10.83
N VAL A 51 12.02 -3.30 9.75
CA VAL A 51 13.41 -2.84 9.81
C VAL A 51 13.48 -1.31 9.85
N LEU A 52 12.62 -0.62 9.10
CA LEU A 52 12.66 0.84 8.97
C LEU A 52 12.24 1.56 10.27
N TYR A 53 11.22 1.06 10.96
CA TYR A 53 10.70 1.68 12.18
C TYR A 53 11.73 1.75 13.32
N PRO A 54 12.47 0.68 13.65
CA PRO A 54 13.57 0.75 14.62
C PRO A 54 14.65 1.76 14.25
N ILE A 55 14.97 1.91 12.96
CA ILE A 55 15.95 2.90 12.50
C ILE A 55 15.43 4.32 12.75
N ILE A 56 14.15 4.60 12.43
CA ILE A 56 13.51 5.88 12.71
C ILE A 56 13.41 6.14 14.23
N LEU A 57 13.05 5.12 15.01
CA LEU A 57 12.97 5.24 16.46
C LEU A 57 14.34 5.57 17.06
N ALA A 58 15.39 4.86 16.61
CA ALA A 58 16.76 5.10 17.04
C ALA A 58 17.24 6.51 16.67
N SER A 59 16.90 7.01 15.48
CA SER A 59 17.25 8.38 15.09
C SER A 59 16.50 9.41 15.93
N LEU A 60 15.21 9.22 16.20
CA LEU A 60 14.43 10.12 17.07
C LEU A 60 15.00 10.17 18.49
N LEU A 61 15.43 9.03 19.04
CA LEU A 61 16.07 8.96 20.35
C LEU A 61 17.46 9.63 20.34
N PHE A 62 18.23 9.47 19.26
CA PHE A 62 19.54 10.11 19.11
C PHE A 62 19.45 11.64 19.11
N TYR A 63 18.40 12.21 18.52
CA TYR A 63 18.12 13.65 18.54
C TYR A 63 17.32 14.11 19.78
N GLU A 64 17.19 13.26 20.81
CA GLU A 64 16.50 13.55 22.07
C GLU A 64 15.01 13.93 21.90
N LEU A 65 14.38 13.53 20.79
CA LEU A 65 12.97 13.78 20.51
C LEU A 65 12.06 12.72 21.17
N PHE A 66 12.10 12.63 22.50
CA PHE A 66 11.44 11.57 23.27
C PHE A 66 9.92 11.48 23.02
N LEU A 67 9.24 12.61 22.89
CA LEU A 67 7.79 12.63 22.65
C LEU A 67 7.45 12.09 21.25
N ALA A 68 8.24 12.47 20.24
CA ALA A 68 8.12 11.94 18.89
C ALA A 68 8.45 10.43 18.84
N ALA A 69 9.48 10.00 19.58
CA ALA A 69 9.83 8.58 19.70
C ALA A 69 8.68 7.77 20.34
N GLY A 70 8.07 8.29 21.40
CA GLY A 70 6.90 7.68 22.04
C GLY A 70 5.71 7.54 21.09
N LEU A 71 5.38 8.60 20.33
CA LEU A 71 4.33 8.54 19.30
C LEU A 71 4.67 7.55 18.18
N CYS A 72 5.92 7.55 17.71
CA CYS A 72 6.40 6.62 16.69
C CYS A 72 6.26 5.16 17.15
N LEU A 73 6.57 4.87 18.42
CA LEU A 73 6.40 3.55 19.02
C LEU A 73 4.93 3.11 19.04
N VAL A 74 4.02 4.00 19.45
CA VAL A 74 2.57 3.70 19.47
C VAL A 74 2.06 3.42 18.05
N ILE A 75 2.47 4.24 17.08
CA ILE A 75 2.13 4.03 15.66
C ILE A 75 2.69 2.68 15.18
N PHE A 76 3.95 2.37 15.48
CA PHE A 76 4.58 1.11 15.09
C PHE A 76 3.83 -0.11 15.63
N ILE A 77 3.54 -0.14 16.94
CA ILE A 77 2.79 -1.23 17.57
C ILE A 77 1.40 -1.36 16.94
N SER A 78 0.72 -0.24 16.72
CA SER A 78 -0.61 -0.21 16.10
C SER A 78 -0.58 -0.76 14.67
N THR A 79 0.41 -0.37 13.87
CA THR A 79 0.62 -0.88 12.51
C THR A 79 0.93 -2.38 12.52
N VAL A 80 1.82 -2.84 13.40
CA VAL A 80 2.16 -4.27 13.52
C VAL A 80 0.93 -5.10 13.87
N TYR A 81 0.17 -4.66 14.87
CA TYR A 81 -1.07 -5.33 15.27
C TYR A 81 -2.09 -5.38 14.11
N TYR A 82 -2.30 -4.26 13.42
CA TYR A 82 -3.23 -4.17 12.29
C TYR A 82 -2.81 -5.09 11.13
N TYR A 83 -1.52 -5.11 10.79
CA TYR A 83 -0.98 -5.98 9.73
C TYR A 83 -1.11 -7.46 10.07
N ASN A 84 -0.82 -7.86 11.31
CA ASN A 84 -0.96 -9.25 11.74
C ASN A 84 -2.43 -9.70 11.66
N LYS A 85 -3.38 -8.84 12.07
CA LYS A 85 -4.81 -9.09 11.94
C LYS A 85 -5.26 -9.25 10.47
N LEU A 86 -4.68 -8.47 9.56
CA LEU A 86 -4.96 -8.55 8.14
C LEU A 86 -4.39 -9.81 7.49
N LEU A 87 -3.14 -10.15 7.82
CA LEU A 87 -2.50 -11.38 7.35
C LEU A 87 -3.20 -12.62 7.88
N SER A 88 -3.67 -12.59 9.13
CA SER A 88 -4.45 -13.71 9.67
C SER A 88 -5.76 -13.90 8.92
N GLN A 89 -6.45 -12.82 8.52
CA GLN A 89 -7.66 -12.89 7.68
C GLN A 89 -7.39 -13.44 6.28
N LEU A 90 -6.23 -13.14 5.68
CA LEU A 90 -5.80 -13.74 4.41
C LEU A 90 -5.43 -15.22 4.53
N SER A 91 -5.04 -15.68 5.73
CA SER A 91 -4.72 -17.09 5.99
C SER A 91 -5.93 -17.97 6.31
N VAL A 92 -7.14 -17.40 6.45
CA VAL A 92 -8.35 -18.17 6.74
C VAL A 92 -8.77 -18.95 5.49
N ASN A 93 -8.31 -20.21 5.47
CA ASN A 93 -8.82 -21.39 4.80
C ASN A 93 -9.32 -21.26 3.35
N PHE A 94 -8.40 -21.55 2.42
CA PHE A 94 -8.68 -22.14 1.10
C PHE A 94 -9.61 -23.37 1.14
N ILE A 95 -9.79 -23.99 2.31
CA ILE A 95 -10.43 -25.30 2.47
C ILE A 95 -11.97 -25.20 2.56
N THR A 96 -12.53 -24.01 2.82
CA THR A 96 -13.98 -23.85 3.09
C THR A 96 -14.75 -22.99 2.10
N LEU A 97 -14.08 -22.23 1.23
CA LEU A 97 -14.72 -21.28 0.31
C LEU A 97 -14.60 -21.75 -1.14
N SER A 98 -15.61 -21.48 -1.96
CA SER A 98 -15.50 -21.64 -3.41
C SER A 98 -14.46 -20.66 -3.97
N THR A 99 -13.87 -20.97 -5.13
CA THR A 99 -12.86 -20.12 -5.79
C THR A 99 -13.35 -18.68 -5.94
N TYR A 100 -14.62 -18.50 -6.32
CA TYR A 100 -15.28 -17.19 -6.45
C TYR A 100 -15.37 -16.44 -5.11
N GLU A 101 -15.84 -17.09 -4.05
CA GLU A 101 -15.95 -16.47 -2.73
C GLU A 101 -14.59 -16.09 -2.15
N TYR A 102 -13.58 -16.93 -2.37
CA TYR A 102 -12.21 -16.67 -1.96
C TYR A 102 -11.60 -15.46 -2.68
N LEU A 103 -11.81 -15.34 -4.00
CA LEU A 103 -11.39 -14.18 -4.80
C LEU A 103 -12.08 -12.89 -4.33
N LYS A 104 -13.39 -12.94 -4.08
CA LYS A 104 -14.18 -11.81 -3.57
C LYS A 104 -13.75 -11.38 -2.17
N HIS A 105 -13.48 -12.33 -1.28
CA HIS A 105 -12.96 -12.06 0.05
C HIS A 105 -11.59 -11.39 0.00
N SER A 106 -10.70 -11.93 -0.84
CA SER A 106 -9.37 -11.39 -1.08
C SER A 106 -9.38 -9.98 -1.65
N TYR A 107 -10.28 -9.70 -2.60
CA TYR A 107 -10.49 -8.35 -3.14
C TYR A 107 -10.85 -7.35 -2.03
N ARG A 108 -11.80 -7.69 -1.17
CA ARG A 108 -12.23 -6.84 -0.04
C ARG A 108 -11.09 -6.60 0.94
N ILE A 109 -10.26 -7.61 1.22
CA ILE A 109 -9.10 -7.43 2.08
C ILE A 109 -8.08 -6.49 1.44
N LEU A 110 -7.80 -6.65 0.15
CA LEU A 110 -6.87 -5.79 -0.56
C LEU A 110 -7.35 -4.33 -0.61
N GLU A 111 -8.65 -4.10 -0.77
CA GLU A 111 -9.26 -2.78 -0.72
C GLU A 111 -9.08 -2.12 0.66
N LYS A 112 -9.33 -2.86 1.74
CA LYS A 112 -9.07 -2.39 3.11
C LYS A 112 -7.61 -2.04 3.31
N PHE A 113 -6.71 -2.87 2.79
CA PHE A 113 -5.28 -2.67 2.87
C PHE A 113 -4.83 -1.40 2.13
N MET A 114 -5.34 -1.17 0.92
CA MET A 114 -5.07 0.04 0.15
C MET A 114 -5.58 1.29 0.88
N ASN A 115 -6.79 1.26 1.43
CA ASN A 115 -7.33 2.38 2.20
C ASN A 115 -6.50 2.68 3.45
N HIS A 116 -6.05 1.65 4.17
CA HIS A 116 -5.14 1.82 5.29
C HIS A 116 -3.81 2.45 4.85
N TYR A 117 -3.25 2.04 3.71
CA TYR A 117 -2.03 2.62 3.15
C TYR A 117 -2.20 4.10 2.78
N LYS A 118 -3.34 4.46 2.18
CA LYS A 118 -3.64 5.86 1.86
C LYS A 118 -3.70 6.71 3.11
N ILE A 119 -4.44 6.26 4.13
CA ILE A 119 -4.57 7.00 5.40
C ILE A 119 -3.22 7.08 6.12
N SER A 120 -2.55 5.95 6.32
CA SER A 120 -1.26 5.90 7.03
C SER A 120 -0.20 6.71 6.30
N GLY A 121 -0.21 6.68 4.97
CA GLY A 121 0.73 7.42 4.18
C GLY A 121 0.46 8.92 4.12
N VAL A 122 -0.79 9.38 4.21
CA VAL A 122 -1.12 10.81 4.44
C VAL A 122 -0.57 11.26 5.79
N ILE A 123 -0.78 10.46 6.85
CA ILE A 123 -0.26 10.74 8.19
C ILE A 123 1.28 10.81 8.17
N LEU A 124 1.94 9.81 7.58
CA LEU A 124 3.39 9.74 7.48
C LEU A 124 3.98 10.86 6.61
N THR A 125 3.33 11.22 5.51
CA THR A 125 3.77 12.32 4.64
C THR A 125 3.67 13.65 5.38
N THR A 126 2.57 13.87 6.11
CA THR A 126 2.37 15.09 6.92
C THR A 126 3.40 15.18 8.05
N ALA A 127 3.62 14.09 8.78
CA ALA A 127 4.63 14.02 9.82
C ALA A 127 6.04 14.22 9.24
N GLY A 128 6.37 13.53 8.14
CA GLY A 128 7.65 13.64 7.45
C GLY A 128 7.92 15.06 6.92
N PHE A 129 6.89 15.74 6.43
CA PHE A 129 6.98 17.13 6.01
C PHE A 129 7.27 18.06 7.21
N ALA A 130 6.59 17.87 8.33
CA ALA A 130 6.83 18.63 9.56
C ALA A 130 8.25 18.40 10.12
N PHE A 131 8.72 17.14 10.10
CA PHE A 131 10.10 16.82 10.47
C PHE A 131 11.11 17.42 9.48
N GLY A 132 10.85 17.37 8.18
CA GLY A 132 11.70 17.99 7.16
C GLY A 132 11.86 19.50 7.41
N LEU A 133 10.79 20.20 7.79
CA LEU A 133 10.85 21.60 8.20
C LEU A 133 11.65 21.83 9.48
N GLN A 134 11.59 20.92 10.46
CA GLN A 134 12.41 21.01 11.68
C GLN A 134 13.90 20.83 11.37
N PHE A 135 14.27 19.75 10.69
CA PHE A 135 15.69 19.43 10.44
C PHE A 135 16.37 20.35 9.42
N SER A 136 15.62 20.99 8.53
CA SER A 136 16.15 21.99 7.61
C SER A 136 16.35 23.38 8.24
N GLY A 137 16.03 23.56 9.53
CA GLY A 137 15.94 24.88 10.16
C GLY A 137 14.80 25.72 9.58
N GLY A 138 13.86 25.10 8.85
CA GLY A 138 12.72 25.75 8.23
C GLY A 138 11.84 26.47 9.25
N TRP A 139 11.62 25.87 10.43
CA TRP A 139 10.85 26.52 11.51
C TRP A 139 11.54 27.75 12.09
N GLU A 140 12.87 27.71 12.27
CA GLU A 140 13.65 28.85 12.76
C GLU A 140 13.70 29.98 11.73
N SER A 141 13.91 29.62 10.46
CA SER A 141 13.86 30.55 9.33
C SER A 141 12.47 31.20 9.19
N LEU A 142 11.41 30.42 9.35
CA LEU A 142 10.04 30.92 9.37
C LEU A 142 9.80 31.83 10.56
N SER A 143 10.17 31.43 11.77
CA SER A 143 9.98 32.23 12.99
C SER A 143 10.69 33.59 12.92
N ASN A 144 11.95 33.59 12.48
CA ASN A 144 12.73 34.82 12.30
C ASN A 144 12.10 35.74 11.25
N LYS A 145 11.65 35.18 10.11
CA LYS A 145 10.95 35.95 9.09
C LYS A 145 9.59 36.45 9.57
N PHE A 146 8.82 35.63 10.29
CA PHE A 146 7.51 36.00 10.84
C PHE A 146 7.61 37.19 11.80
N SER A 147 8.68 37.27 12.59
CA SER A 147 8.89 38.37 13.54
C SER A 147 9.13 39.74 12.88
N GLN A 148 9.59 39.75 11.62
CA GLN A 148 9.91 40.97 10.85
C GLN A 148 9.00 41.17 9.63
N ALA A 149 8.14 40.19 9.33
CA ALA A 149 7.32 40.16 8.13
C ALA A 149 6.01 40.94 8.30
N THR A 150 5.59 41.55 7.20
CA THR A 150 4.25 42.10 7.07
C THR A 150 3.20 40.99 6.97
N SER A 151 1.96 41.27 7.39
CA SER A 151 0.85 40.30 7.33
C SER A 151 0.63 39.65 5.96
N LYS A 152 1.00 40.33 4.86
CA LYS A 152 0.96 39.77 3.50
C LYS A 152 2.03 38.69 3.26
N GLU A 153 3.25 38.91 3.73
CA GLU A 153 4.35 37.94 3.58
C GLU A 153 4.12 36.68 4.42
N ILE A 154 3.55 36.88 5.62
CA ILE A 154 3.08 35.79 6.50
C ILE A 154 2.09 34.90 5.75
N LEU A 155 1.10 35.52 5.09
CA LEU A 155 0.05 34.82 4.35
C LEU A 155 0.64 34.06 3.16
N ILE A 156 1.56 34.67 2.40
CA ILE A 156 2.27 34.02 1.29
C ILE A 156 3.05 32.79 1.78
N ALA A 157 3.78 32.90 2.88
CA ALA A 157 4.54 31.78 3.44
C ALA A 157 3.63 30.61 3.84
N ILE A 158 2.52 30.89 4.53
CA ILE A 158 1.53 29.87 4.91
C ILE A 158 0.92 29.21 3.65
N THR A 159 0.59 30.01 2.63
CA THR A 159 0.07 29.47 1.37
C THR A 159 1.07 28.54 0.70
N LEU A 160 2.35 28.92 0.60
CA LEU A 160 3.38 28.08 -0.02
C LEU A 160 3.60 26.76 0.73
N ILE A 161 3.64 26.80 2.08
CA ILE A 161 3.75 25.60 2.91
C ILE A 161 2.55 24.68 2.69
N THR A 162 1.34 25.25 2.67
CA THR A 162 0.10 24.50 2.46
C THR A 162 0.07 23.86 1.07
N VAL A 163 0.42 24.62 0.02
CA VAL A 163 0.50 24.12 -1.36
C VAL A 163 1.55 23.01 -1.46
N GLY A 164 2.72 23.18 -0.87
CA GLY A 164 3.77 22.16 -0.84
C GLY A 164 3.30 20.86 -0.19
N LEU A 165 2.60 20.96 0.95
CA LEU A 165 2.03 19.80 1.64
C LEU A 165 0.96 19.10 0.80
N VAL A 166 0.03 19.86 0.20
CA VAL A 166 -1.02 19.31 -0.68
C VAL A 166 -0.41 18.60 -1.90
N ILE A 167 0.59 19.19 -2.54
CA ILE A 167 1.29 18.57 -3.66
C ILE A 167 1.98 17.27 -3.22
N SER A 168 2.66 17.28 -2.07
CA SER A 168 3.34 16.10 -1.52
C SER A 168 2.35 14.95 -1.28
N ILE A 169 1.23 15.23 -0.61
CA ILE A 169 0.16 14.25 -0.38
C ILE A 169 -0.42 13.75 -1.70
N GLY A 170 -0.68 14.64 -2.66
CA GLY A 170 -1.23 14.28 -3.97
C GLY A 170 -0.30 13.36 -4.77
N ILE A 171 1.00 13.64 -4.78
CA ILE A 171 2.02 12.78 -5.42
C ILE A 171 2.03 11.41 -4.74
N PHE A 172 2.04 11.37 -3.42
CA PHE A 172 2.09 10.13 -2.65
C PHE A 172 0.84 9.26 -2.88
N LEU A 173 -0.36 9.85 -2.84
CA LEU A 173 -1.61 9.13 -3.14
C LEU A 173 -1.60 8.58 -4.57
N LYS A 174 -1.11 9.36 -5.54
CA LYS A 174 -0.97 8.92 -6.93
C LYS A 174 0.02 7.76 -7.07
N LEU A 175 1.11 7.73 -6.30
CA LEU A 175 2.05 6.61 -6.28
C LEU A 175 1.41 5.34 -5.72
N ILE A 176 0.66 5.44 -4.62
CA ILE A 176 -0.12 4.30 -4.10
C ILE A 176 -1.09 3.80 -5.17
N ASP A 177 -1.86 4.70 -5.77
CA ASP A 177 -2.82 4.31 -6.81
C ASP A 177 -2.11 3.63 -7.99
N LEU A 178 -0.96 4.14 -8.45
CA LEU A 178 -0.20 3.49 -9.53
C LEU A 178 0.30 2.09 -9.16
N MET A 179 0.77 1.89 -7.93
CA MET A 179 1.28 0.59 -7.47
C MET A 179 0.16 -0.46 -7.30
N TYR A 180 -1.01 -0.03 -6.83
CA TYR A 180 -2.09 -0.95 -6.42
C TYR A 180 -3.24 -1.06 -7.43
N THR A 181 -3.50 -0.04 -8.24
CA THR A 181 -4.60 -0.04 -9.24
C THR A 181 -4.43 -1.15 -10.27
N LYS A 182 -3.20 -1.41 -10.74
CA LYS A 182 -2.96 -2.50 -11.70
C LYS A 182 -3.32 -3.87 -11.10
N LYS A 183 -2.94 -4.11 -9.84
CA LYS A 183 -3.22 -5.36 -9.11
C LYS A 183 -4.72 -5.51 -8.86
N MET A 184 -5.40 -4.44 -8.42
CA MET A 184 -6.85 -4.45 -8.20
C MET A 184 -7.67 -4.62 -9.49
N LYS A 185 -7.31 -3.92 -10.57
CA LYS A 185 -8.02 -4.05 -11.86
C LYS A 185 -7.92 -5.48 -12.36
N SER A 186 -6.73 -6.08 -12.30
CA SER A 186 -6.55 -7.47 -12.72
C SER A 186 -7.40 -8.44 -11.89
N LEU A 187 -7.49 -8.23 -10.58
CA LEU A 187 -8.30 -9.08 -9.70
C LEU A 187 -9.81 -8.88 -9.95
N LYS A 188 -10.23 -7.64 -10.24
CA LYS A 188 -11.62 -7.32 -10.60
C LYS A 188 -12.03 -7.94 -11.93
N THR A 189 -11.16 -7.90 -12.94
CA THR A 189 -11.41 -8.56 -14.24
C THR A 189 -11.58 -10.06 -14.05
N LEU A 190 -10.68 -10.72 -13.31
CA LEU A 190 -10.82 -12.16 -13.02
C LEU A 190 -12.12 -12.52 -12.31
N ILE A 191 -12.63 -11.67 -11.41
CA ILE A 191 -13.92 -11.89 -10.75
C ILE A 191 -15.07 -11.72 -11.74
N SER A 192 -15.01 -10.71 -12.62
CA SER A 192 -16.03 -10.45 -13.65
C SER A 192 -16.10 -11.59 -14.67
N ASP A 193 -14.95 -12.08 -15.13
CA ASP A 193 -14.87 -13.17 -16.11
C ASP A 193 -15.46 -14.47 -15.53
N LEU A 194 -15.27 -14.71 -14.23
CA LEU A 194 -15.89 -15.83 -13.51
C LEU A 194 -17.40 -15.67 -13.34
N GLU A 195 -17.89 -14.46 -13.08
CA GLU A 195 -19.35 -14.18 -13.01
C GLU A 195 -20.06 -14.36 -14.35
N GLU A 196 -19.39 -14.06 -15.47
CA GLU A 196 -19.95 -14.25 -16.81
C GLU A 196 -19.93 -15.72 -17.28
N SER A 197 -19.10 -16.56 -16.66
CA SER A 197 -18.96 -17.99 -16.99
C SER A 197 -19.86 -18.93 -16.18
N LEU A 198 -20.53 -18.42 -15.14
CA LEU A 198 -21.44 -19.13 -14.23
C LEU A 198 -22.91 -18.90 -14.61
#